data_AF-A0A916CYN3-F1
#
_entry.id   AF-A0A916CYN3-F1
#
_cell.length_a   1.000
_cell.length_b   1.000
_cell.length_c   1.000
_cell.angle_alpha   90.00
_cell.angle_beta   90.00
_cell.angle_gamma   90.00
#
_symmetry.space_group_name_H-M   'P 1'
#
loop_
_entity.id
_entity.type
_entity.pdbx_description
1 polymer ?
#
loop_
_entity_poly.entity_id
_entity_poly.type
_entity_poly.pdbx_seq_one_letter_code
_entity_poly.pdbx_strand_id
1 'polypeptide(L)'
;MAGEEQPKIIIDSDWKAQAQAEKERLAAASKPATPPPGTAPAGETGEGGRQPGEPIGFKDLLSLLISQALSAMGAFPDPRTGRAMVALDLAKVYIDMLGVLEEKTKGNLTTDESTLLTRAVSELRMEFVEISREVAKAVQEGRAQSVPMSGAAGGAAGGIGPTGGVIAPGGGGANLHFPS
;
A
#
# COMPACT_ATOMS: atom_id res chain seq x y z
N MET A 1 31.85 32.36 26.66
CA MET A 1 32.17 31.09 27.34
C MET A 1 30.86 30.47 27.78
N ALA A 2 30.63 29.21 27.38
CA ALA A 2 29.60 28.26 27.87
C ALA A 2 28.13 28.66 27.64
N GLY A 3 27.19 27.78 27.31
CA GLY A 3 27.13 26.32 27.21
C GLY A 3 25.65 25.95 27.00
N GLU A 4 25.37 24.83 26.34
CA GLU A 4 24.03 24.31 26.01
C GLU A 4 23.15 24.02 27.24
N GLU A 5 21.82 24.16 27.14
CA GLU A 5 20.89 23.31 27.92
C GLU A 5 19.49 23.20 27.26
N GLN A 6 19.05 21.96 27.06
CA GLN A 6 17.76 21.54 26.47
C GLN A 6 16.65 21.49 27.54
N PRO A 7 15.35 21.67 27.22
CA PRO A 7 14.29 21.52 28.20
C PRO A 7 14.03 20.05 28.55
N LYS A 8 14.20 19.76 29.84
CA LYS A 8 14.13 18.46 30.53
C LYS A 8 12.66 18.02 30.72
N ILE A 9 12.31 16.87 30.15
CA ILE A 9 10.99 16.23 30.32
C ILE A 9 10.93 15.62 31.73
N ILE A 10 9.94 16.02 32.51
CA ILE A 10 9.60 15.43 33.82
C ILE A 10 8.56 14.34 33.57
N ILE A 11 8.95 13.08 33.80
CA ILE A 11 8.05 11.92 33.80
C ILE A 11 7.96 11.47 35.25
N ASP A 12 6.82 11.69 35.89
CA ASP A 12 6.55 11.14 37.22
C ASP A 12 5.17 10.45 37.26
N SER A 13 5.23 9.12 37.35
CA SER A 13 4.66 8.36 38.46
C SER A 13 3.14 8.16 38.65
N ASP A 14 2.25 8.60 37.74
CA ASP A 14 0.79 8.33 37.87
C ASP A 14 0.16 7.36 36.86
N TRP A 15 0.94 6.72 35.98
CA TRP A 15 0.38 5.75 35.02
C TRP A 15 0.36 4.29 35.52
N LYS A 16 1.21 3.97 36.50
CA LYS A 16 1.47 2.57 36.90
C LYS A 16 0.36 1.99 37.80
N ALA A 17 -0.35 2.84 38.53
CA ALA A 17 -1.45 2.43 39.41
C ALA A 17 -2.73 2.05 38.65
N GLN A 18 -3.01 2.71 37.52
CA GLN A 18 -4.20 2.40 36.69
C GLN A 18 -4.03 1.08 35.92
N ALA A 19 -2.82 0.77 35.45
CA ALA A 19 -2.56 -0.47 34.70
C ALA A 19 -2.78 -1.75 35.54
N GLN A 20 -2.59 -1.67 36.86
CA GLN A 20 -2.66 -2.83 37.76
C GLN A 20 -4.10 -3.11 38.23
N ALA A 21 -4.88 -2.05 38.50
CA ALA A 21 -6.29 -2.18 38.87
C ALA A 21 -7.18 -2.70 37.72
N GLU A 22 -6.87 -2.34 36.47
CA GLU A 22 -7.59 -2.84 35.29
C GLU A 22 -7.33 -4.34 35.07
N LYS A 23 -6.06 -4.74 35.21
CA LYS A 23 -5.60 -6.12 34.96
C LYS A 23 -6.19 -7.13 35.96
N GLU A 24 -6.39 -6.72 37.20
CA GLU A 24 -6.96 -7.58 38.24
C GLU A 24 -8.48 -7.74 38.07
N ARG A 25 -9.18 -6.68 37.62
CA ARG A 25 -10.62 -6.74 37.31
C ARG A 25 -10.93 -7.68 36.14
N LEU A 26 -10.08 -7.70 35.12
CA LEU A 26 -10.22 -8.59 33.95
C LEU A 26 -9.90 -10.06 34.29
N ALA A 27 -8.97 -10.31 35.21
CA ALA A 27 -8.63 -11.65 35.67
C ALA A 27 -9.74 -12.30 36.51
N ALA A 28 -10.47 -11.51 37.31
CA ALA A 28 -11.58 -12.01 38.15
C ALA A 28 -12.83 -12.37 37.34
N ALA A 29 -12.99 -11.87 36.11
CA ALA A 29 -14.14 -12.14 35.24
C ALA A 29 -13.97 -13.37 34.31
N SER A 30 -12.77 -13.97 34.24
CA SER A 30 -12.48 -15.07 33.32
C SER A 30 -12.34 -16.40 34.08
N LYS A 31 -13.48 -17.06 34.37
CA LYS A 31 -13.46 -18.50 34.65
C LYS A 31 -13.37 -19.27 33.33
N PRO A 32 -12.54 -20.32 33.23
CA PRO A 32 -12.39 -21.10 32.01
C PRO A 32 -13.58 -22.05 31.85
N ALA A 33 -14.41 -21.84 30.84
CA ALA A 33 -15.29 -22.87 30.31
C ALA A 33 -14.54 -23.56 29.16
N THR A 34 -14.18 -24.81 29.39
CA THR A 34 -13.54 -25.73 28.44
C THR A 34 -14.31 -25.77 27.11
N PRO A 35 -13.67 -25.56 25.95
CA PRO A 35 -14.35 -25.77 24.66
C PRO A 35 -14.46 -27.28 24.38
N PRO A 36 -15.62 -27.80 23.94
CA PRO A 36 -15.68 -29.10 23.29
C PRO A 36 -14.95 -29.03 21.93
N PRO A 37 -14.21 -30.08 21.52
CA PRO A 37 -13.58 -30.11 20.23
C PRO A 37 -14.61 -30.39 19.14
N GLY A 38 -14.66 -29.53 18.14
CA GLY A 38 -15.36 -29.80 16.88
C GLY A 38 -16.78 -29.28 16.79
N THR A 39 -16.92 -28.01 16.42
CA THR A 39 -17.93 -27.60 15.43
C THR A 39 -17.53 -26.24 14.88
N ALA A 40 -17.02 -26.23 13.66
CA ALA A 40 -16.97 -25.02 12.85
C ALA A 40 -18.42 -24.52 12.68
N PRO A 41 -18.72 -23.23 12.91
CA PRO A 41 -19.96 -22.68 12.39
C PRO A 41 -19.76 -22.48 10.88
N ALA A 42 -20.34 -23.39 10.11
CA ALA A 42 -20.78 -23.08 8.77
C ALA A 42 -21.95 -22.10 8.89
N GLY A 43 -21.73 -20.88 8.41
CA GLY A 43 -22.74 -19.85 8.17
C GLY A 43 -22.01 -18.55 7.86
N GLU A 44 -22.43 -17.66 6.98
CA GLU A 44 -23.59 -17.50 6.13
C GLU A 44 -23.19 -16.39 5.15
N THR A 45 -23.63 -16.50 3.90
CA THR A 45 -23.42 -15.48 2.87
C THR A 45 -24.14 -14.19 3.27
N GLY A 46 -23.43 -13.07 3.37
CA GLY A 46 -24.04 -11.75 3.55
C GLY A 46 -22.99 -10.68 3.81
N GLU A 47 -23.10 -9.55 3.14
CA GLU A 47 -22.30 -8.34 3.36
C GLU A 47 -22.21 -8.00 4.86
N GLY A 48 -21.11 -8.41 5.49
CA GLY A 48 -20.87 -8.23 6.91
C GLY A 48 -19.52 -7.57 7.09
N GLY A 49 -19.52 -6.29 7.47
CA GLY A 49 -18.28 -5.63 7.90
C GLY A 49 -17.64 -6.44 9.02
N ARG A 50 -16.35 -6.76 8.87
CA ARG A 50 -15.57 -7.51 9.86
C ARG A 50 -15.78 -6.89 11.25
N GLN A 51 -16.11 -7.71 12.24
CA GLN A 51 -16.16 -7.26 13.63
C GLN A 51 -14.73 -6.96 14.14
N PRO A 52 -14.51 -5.84 14.85
CA PRO A 52 -13.20 -5.52 15.40
C PRO A 52 -12.70 -6.66 16.30
N GLY A 53 -11.53 -7.22 15.96
CA GLY A 53 -10.88 -8.28 16.74
C GLY A 53 -10.91 -9.68 16.13
N GLU A 54 -11.63 -9.90 15.03
CA GLU A 54 -11.59 -11.18 14.32
C GLU A 54 -10.28 -11.34 13.51
N PRO A 55 -9.60 -12.51 13.58
CA PRO A 55 -8.39 -12.75 12.80
C PRO A 55 -8.66 -12.74 11.30
N ILE A 56 -7.64 -12.39 10.52
CA ILE A 56 -7.75 -12.32 9.06
C ILE A 56 -7.78 -13.73 8.46
N GLY A 57 -8.86 -14.05 7.74
CA GLY A 57 -8.98 -15.30 7.00
C GLY A 57 -8.33 -15.23 5.62
N PHE A 58 -8.15 -16.39 4.99
CA PHE A 58 -7.61 -16.48 3.62
C PHE A 58 -8.54 -15.79 2.60
N LYS A 59 -9.86 -15.96 2.72
CA LYS A 59 -10.85 -15.30 1.85
C LYS A 59 -10.79 -13.77 1.94
N ASP A 60 -10.44 -13.22 3.11
CA ASP A 60 -10.25 -11.77 3.28
C ASP A 60 -9.00 -11.28 2.53
N LEU A 61 -7.91 -12.04 2.59
CA LEU A 61 -6.70 -11.76 1.82
C LEU A 61 -6.98 -11.78 0.32
N LEU A 62 -7.74 -12.77 -0.17
CA LEU A 62 -8.13 -12.83 -1.58
C LEU A 62 -9.00 -11.62 -1.96
N SER A 63 -10.01 -11.29 -1.16
CA SER A 63 -10.89 -10.15 -1.39
C SER A 63 -10.11 -8.83 -1.44
N LEU A 64 -9.11 -8.67 -0.57
CA LEU A 64 -8.21 -7.52 -0.59
C LEU A 64 -7.44 -7.44 -1.92
N LEU A 65 -6.76 -8.51 -2.32
CA LEU A 65 -5.96 -8.54 -3.55
C LEU A 65 -6.82 -8.32 -4.80
N ILE A 66 -8.00 -8.93 -4.86
CA ILE A 66 -8.97 -8.72 -5.94
C ILE A 66 -9.38 -7.25 -6.02
N SER A 67 -9.73 -6.65 -4.88
CA SER A 67 -10.12 -5.24 -4.82
C SER A 67 -8.99 -4.31 -5.27
N GLN A 68 -7.74 -4.61 -4.91
CA GLN A 68 -6.59 -3.83 -5.36
C GLN A 68 -6.33 -3.99 -6.86
N ALA A 69 -6.51 -5.19 -7.43
CA ALA A 69 -6.42 -5.42 -8.87
C ALA A 69 -7.49 -4.63 -9.63
N LEU A 70 -8.75 -4.71 -9.21
CA LEU A 70 -9.87 -3.97 -9.81
C LEU A 70 -9.66 -2.45 -9.71
N SER A 71 -9.21 -1.98 -8.54
CA SER A 71 -8.88 -0.56 -8.34
C SER A 71 -7.79 -0.09 -9.29
N ALA A 72 -6.70 -0.86 -9.43
CA ALA A 72 -5.63 -0.57 -10.38
C ALA A 72 -6.09 -0.63 -11.84
N MET A 73 -7.14 -1.39 -12.16
CA MET A 73 -7.79 -1.40 -13.48
C MET A 73 -8.77 -0.24 -13.69
N GLY A 74 -8.94 0.65 -12.71
CA GLY A 74 -9.80 1.83 -12.80
C GLY A 74 -11.27 1.58 -12.49
N ALA A 75 -11.60 0.48 -11.80
CA ALA A 75 -12.98 0.17 -11.41
C ALA A 75 -13.61 1.23 -10.49
N PHE A 76 -12.78 2.00 -9.77
CA PHE A 76 -13.22 3.08 -8.89
C PHE A 76 -12.73 4.44 -9.40
N PRO A 77 -13.62 5.33 -9.85
CA PRO A 77 -13.25 6.69 -10.22
C PRO A 77 -12.86 7.49 -8.96
N ASP A 78 -11.88 8.38 -9.09
CA ASP A 78 -11.50 9.28 -8.00
C ASP A 78 -12.66 10.24 -7.68
N PRO A 79 -13.17 10.30 -6.43
CA PRO A 79 -14.30 11.14 -6.06
C PRO A 79 -14.01 12.64 -6.21
N ARG A 80 -12.75 13.07 -6.24
CA ARG A 80 -12.36 14.48 -6.41
C ARG A 80 -12.30 14.90 -7.88
N THR A 81 -11.82 14.02 -8.74
CA THR A 81 -11.56 14.35 -10.16
C THR A 81 -12.56 13.72 -11.12
N GLY A 82 -13.32 12.71 -10.68
CA GLY A 82 -14.24 11.91 -11.48
C GLY A 82 -13.54 11.03 -12.53
N ARG A 83 -12.21 10.96 -12.53
CA ARG A 83 -11.42 10.22 -13.51
C ARG A 83 -11.02 8.86 -12.96
N ALA A 84 -11.20 7.83 -13.76
CA ALA A 84 -10.63 6.52 -13.49
C ALA A 84 -9.14 6.54 -13.85
N MET A 85 -8.27 6.23 -12.90
CA MET A 85 -6.84 6.08 -13.14
C MET A 85 -6.54 4.60 -13.34
N VAL A 86 -6.10 4.24 -14.55
CA VAL A 86 -5.75 2.86 -14.87
C VAL A 86 -4.22 2.69 -14.78
N ALA A 87 -3.78 1.82 -13.89
CA ALA A 87 -2.41 1.41 -13.68
C ALA A 87 -2.26 -0.09 -13.99
N LEU A 88 -2.20 -0.43 -15.29
CA LEU A 88 -2.14 -1.82 -15.76
C LEU A 88 -0.94 -2.59 -15.17
N ASP A 89 0.23 -1.96 -15.07
CA ASP A 89 1.41 -2.60 -14.48
C ASP A 89 1.16 -3.04 -13.03
N LEU A 90 0.46 -2.19 -12.26
CA LEU A 90 0.11 -2.49 -10.88
C LEU A 90 -0.98 -3.57 -10.79
N ALA A 91 -1.99 -3.51 -11.66
CA ALA A 91 -3.03 -4.54 -11.74
C ALA A 91 -2.42 -5.92 -12.01
N LYS A 92 -1.44 -5.99 -12.92
CA LYS A 92 -0.71 -7.23 -13.23
C LYS A 92 0.01 -7.79 -12.01
N VAL A 93 0.68 -6.95 -11.22
CA VAL A 93 1.37 -7.39 -9.99
C VAL A 93 0.39 -8.09 -9.03
N TYR A 94 -0.81 -7.56 -8.83
CA TYR A 94 -1.80 -8.18 -7.95
C TYR A 94 -2.35 -9.50 -8.52
N ILE A 95 -2.56 -9.58 -9.83
CA ILE A 95 -2.96 -10.83 -10.52
C ILE A 95 -1.87 -11.89 -10.40
N ASP A 96 -0.60 -11.50 -10.58
CA ASP A 96 0.54 -12.38 -10.44
C ASP A 96 0.69 -12.87 -9.00
N MET A 97 0.46 -12.02 -7.99
CA MET A 97 0.42 -12.42 -6.58
C MET A 97 -0.65 -13.48 -6.31
N LEU A 98 -1.85 -13.32 -6.87
CA LEU A 98 -2.92 -14.34 -6.77
C LEU A 98 -2.50 -15.66 -7.44
N GLY A 99 -1.79 -15.59 -8.57
CA GLY A 99 -1.22 -16.78 -9.22
C GLY A 99 -0.17 -17.49 -8.36
N VAL A 100 0.72 -16.74 -7.70
CA VAL A 100 1.69 -17.30 -6.75
C VAL A 100 0.99 -17.97 -5.57
N LEU A 101 -0.08 -17.37 -5.05
CA LEU A 101 -0.89 -17.99 -4.00
C LEU A 101 -1.50 -19.31 -4.47
N GLU A 102 -2.04 -19.37 -5.69
CA GLU A 102 -2.61 -20.60 -6.26
C GLU A 102 -1.58 -21.74 -6.29
N GLU A 103 -0.35 -21.45 -6.72
CA GLU A 103 0.72 -22.45 -6.75
C GLU A 103 1.21 -22.85 -5.36
N LYS A 104 1.41 -21.88 -4.46
CA LYS A 104 2.02 -22.11 -3.14
C LYS A 104 1.05 -22.67 -2.11
N THR A 105 -0.25 -22.50 -2.30
CA THR A 105 -1.28 -22.99 -1.37
C THR A 105 -1.96 -24.27 -1.85
N LYS A 106 -1.55 -24.81 -3.00
CA LYS A 106 -2.11 -26.05 -3.55
C LYS A 106 -2.03 -27.20 -2.55
N GLY A 107 -3.17 -27.83 -2.28
CA GLY A 107 -3.31 -28.92 -1.31
C GLY A 107 -3.52 -28.48 0.14
N ASN A 108 -3.44 -27.17 0.44
CA ASN A 108 -3.77 -26.59 1.74
C ASN A 108 -5.10 -25.79 1.73
N LEU A 109 -5.75 -25.69 0.57
CA LEU A 109 -7.03 -24.97 0.41
C LEU A 109 -8.22 -25.90 0.61
N THR A 110 -9.28 -25.35 1.19
CA THR A 110 -10.62 -25.96 1.10
C THR A 110 -11.16 -25.87 -0.33
N THR A 111 -12.16 -26.68 -0.67
CA THR A 111 -12.82 -26.66 -1.99
C THR A 111 -13.34 -25.26 -2.35
N ASP A 112 -13.92 -24.56 -1.38
CA ASP A 112 -14.46 -23.22 -1.58
C ASP A 112 -13.36 -22.19 -1.85
N GLU A 113 -12.26 -22.24 -1.09
CA GLU A 113 -11.13 -21.32 -1.27
C GLU A 113 -10.42 -21.54 -2.60
N SER A 114 -10.22 -22.81 -2.98
CA SER A 114 -9.65 -23.16 -4.28
C SER A 114 -10.54 -22.66 -5.42
N THR A 115 -11.85 -22.86 -5.31
CA THR A 115 -12.81 -22.41 -6.34
C THR A 115 -12.82 -20.90 -6.44
N LEU A 116 -12.84 -20.20 -5.31
CA LEU A 116 -12.79 -18.73 -5.26
C LEU A 116 -11.52 -18.20 -5.90
N LEU A 117 -10.36 -18.76 -5.56
CA LEU A 117 -9.06 -18.31 -6.07
C LEU A 117 -8.95 -18.51 -7.58
N THR A 118 -9.23 -19.72 -8.07
CA THR A 118 -9.15 -20.03 -9.51
C THR A 118 -10.13 -19.18 -10.32
N ARG A 119 -11.36 -18.98 -9.80
CA ARG A 119 -12.34 -18.10 -10.44
C ARG A 119 -11.85 -16.66 -10.50
N ALA A 120 -11.39 -16.12 -9.38
CA ALA A 120 -10.89 -14.75 -9.30
C ALA A 120 -9.72 -14.49 -10.25
N VAL A 121 -8.74 -15.42 -10.30
CA VAL A 121 -7.59 -15.31 -11.22
C VAL A 121 -8.05 -15.32 -12.68
N SER A 122 -9.00 -16.18 -13.03
CA SER A 122 -9.52 -16.27 -14.39
C SER A 122 -10.25 -14.99 -14.81
N GLU A 123 -11.18 -14.51 -13.96
CA GLU A 123 -11.97 -13.30 -14.21
C GLU A 123 -11.06 -12.07 -14.35
N LEU A 124 -10.16 -11.86 -13.38
CA LEU A 124 -9.25 -10.71 -13.41
C LEU A 124 -8.31 -10.72 -14.62
N ARG A 125 -7.85 -11.90 -15.08
CA ARG A 125 -7.01 -12.00 -16.28
C ARG A 125 -7.76 -11.60 -17.55
N MET A 126 -9.01 -12.03 -17.68
CA MET A 126 -9.84 -11.66 -18.84
C MET A 126 -10.09 -10.15 -18.84
N GLU A 127 -10.49 -9.60 -17.69
CA GLU A 127 -10.80 -8.18 -17.53
C GLU A 127 -9.55 -7.32 -17.75
N PHE A 128 -8.39 -7.76 -17.26
CA PHE A 128 -7.11 -7.11 -17.52
C PHE A 128 -6.80 -7.01 -19.02
N VAL A 129 -7.02 -8.07 -19.80
CA VAL A 129 -6.76 -8.06 -21.24
C VAL A 129 -7.72 -7.11 -21.97
N GLU A 130 -8.99 -7.11 -21.59
CA GLU A 130 -9.99 -6.20 -22.16
C GLU A 130 -9.66 -4.74 -21.89
N ILE A 131 -9.39 -4.40 -20.63
CA ILE A 131 -9.04 -3.04 -20.22
C ILE A 131 -7.70 -2.61 -20.84
N SER A 132 -6.71 -3.51 -20.91
CA SER A 132 -5.44 -3.23 -21.59
C SER A 132 -5.63 -2.86 -23.05
N ARG A 133 -6.55 -3.55 -23.75
CA ARG A 133 -6.87 -3.25 -25.15
C ARG A 133 -7.57 -1.90 -25.28
N GLU A 134 -8.52 -1.58 -24.41
CA GLU A 134 -9.23 -0.31 -24.45
C GLU A 134 -8.31 0.87 -24.13
N VAL A 135 -7.43 0.73 -23.13
CA VAL A 135 -6.40 1.73 -22.82
C VAL A 135 -5.46 1.92 -24.00
N ALA A 136 -4.98 0.84 -24.64
CA ALA A 136 -4.11 0.94 -25.80
C ALA A 136 -4.78 1.70 -26.96
N LYS A 137 -6.07 1.42 -27.21
CA LYS A 137 -6.87 2.13 -28.21
C LYS A 137 -7.08 3.61 -27.84
N ALA A 138 -7.42 3.91 -26.59
CA ALA A 138 -7.63 5.28 -26.12
C ALA A 138 -6.35 6.13 -26.18
N VAL A 139 -5.17 5.52 -25.97
CA VAL A 139 -3.87 6.17 -26.14
C VAL A 139 -3.60 6.47 -27.63
N GLN A 140 -3.86 5.52 -28.53
CA GLN A 140 -3.71 5.75 -29.98
C GLN A 140 -4.65 6.85 -30.51
N GLU A 141 -5.86 6.93 -29.97
CA GLU A 141 -6.85 7.96 -30.31
C GLU A 141 -6.61 9.30 -29.60
N GLY A 142 -5.56 9.43 -28.77
CA GLY A 142 -5.21 10.65 -28.04
C GLY A 142 -6.20 11.03 -26.93
N ARG A 143 -7.08 10.12 -26.52
CA ARG A 143 -8.09 10.33 -25.46
C ARG A 143 -7.58 10.03 -24.06
N ALA A 144 -6.48 9.28 -23.93
CA ALA A 144 -5.84 8.96 -22.66
C ALA A 144 -4.42 9.56 -22.60
N GLN A 145 -4.09 10.20 -21.48
CA GLN A 145 -2.74 10.66 -21.20
C GLN A 145 -2.00 9.59 -20.39
N SER A 146 -0.97 8.98 -20.97
CA SER A 146 -0.06 8.11 -20.24
C SER A 146 0.84 8.97 -19.36
N VAL A 147 0.68 8.86 -18.03
CA VAL A 147 1.66 9.42 -17.09
C VAL A 147 2.70 8.33 -16.85
N PRO A 148 3.93 8.45 -17.37
CA PRO A 148 4.98 7.49 -17.03
C PRO A 148 5.24 7.58 -15.52
N MET A 149 5.23 6.43 -14.83
CA MET A 149 5.76 6.28 -13.48
C MET A 149 7.29 6.44 -13.50
N SER A 150 7.75 7.64 -13.80
CA SER A 150 9.16 8.07 -13.74
C SER A 150 9.19 9.42 -13.02
N GLY A 151 9.01 9.40 -11.70
CA GLY A 151 8.98 10.63 -10.91
C GLY A 151 9.03 10.47 -9.40
N ALA A 152 9.44 9.30 -8.89
CA ALA A 152 9.59 9.07 -7.45
C ALA A 152 11.03 8.66 -7.11
N ALA A 153 12.01 9.50 -7.45
CA ALA A 153 13.32 9.52 -6.81
C ALA A 153 14.11 10.79 -7.20
N GLY A 154 14.25 11.73 -6.25
CA GLY A 154 15.38 12.67 -6.22
C GLY A 154 15.01 14.15 -6.27
N GLY A 155 15.20 14.84 -5.14
CA GLY A 155 15.62 16.25 -5.16
C GLY A 155 14.71 17.25 -4.45
N ALA A 156 14.66 17.18 -3.12
CA ALA A 156 14.44 18.38 -2.32
C ALA A 156 15.68 19.30 -2.42
N ALA A 157 15.51 20.50 -2.97
CA ALA A 157 16.30 21.72 -2.70
C ALA A 157 15.60 22.84 -3.47
N GLY A 158 14.93 23.79 -2.81
CA GLY A 158 15.62 24.87 -2.11
C GLY A 158 15.78 26.03 -3.09
N GLY A 159 14.85 26.98 -3.04
CA GLY A 159 14.76 28.08 -4.00
C GLY A 159 15.92 29.08 -3.93
N ILE A 160 16.17 29.73 -5.06
CA ILE A 160 16.79 31.06 -5.16
C ILE A 160 16.41 31.62 -6.54
N GLY A 161 15.75 32.79 -6.53
CA GLY A 161 15.27 33.47 -7.73
C GLY A 161 16.40 34.07 -8.57
N PRO A 162 16.12 34.49 -9.82
CA PRO A 162 17.13 35.03 -10.71
C PRO A 162 17.30 36.54 -10.49
N THR A 163 18.37 36.96 -9.81
CA THR A 163 18.89 38.32 -9.99
C THR A 163 19.90 38.30 -11.12
N GLY A 164 19.42 38.67 -12.31
CA GLY A 164 20.26 39.01 -13.44
C GLY A 164 21.04 40.30 -13.17
N GLY A 165 22.36 40.18 -13.10
CA GLY A 165 23.33 41.26 -13.14
C GLY A 165 24.34 40.97 -14.25
N VAL A 166 24.38 41.85 -15.24
CA VAL A 166 25.03 41.69 -16.55
C VAL A 166 26.45 42.28 -16.51
N ILE A 167 27.38 41.65 -17.27
CA ILE A 167 28.65 42.14 -17.90
C ILE A 167 29.78 42.72 -17.01
N ALA A 168 31.08 42.66 -17.32
CA ALA A 168 32.01 41.87 -18.15
C ALA A 168 33.43 42.46 -17.83
N PRO A 169 34.52 42.34 -18.63
CA PRO A 169 35.73 41.59 -18.23
C PRO A 169 37.02 42.43 -18.19
N GLY A 170 38.09 41.85 -17.62
CA GLY A 170 39.48 42.29 -17.79
C GLY A 170 40.35 41.75 -16.66
N GLY A 171 41.52 41.15 -16.84
CA GLY A 171 42.34 40.90 -18.03
C GLY A 171 43.75 40.52 -17.54
N GLY A 172 44.41 39.58 -18.22
CA GLY A 172 45.83 39.22 -18.09
C GLY A 172 46.19 38.38 -16.85
N GLY A 173 46.93 37.28 -16.93
CA GLY A 173 47.82 36.74 -17.95
C GLY A 173 49.03 36.13 -17.24
N ALA A 174 49.62 35.09 -17.85
CA ALA A 174 50.89 34.43 -17.52
C ALA A 174 50.90 33.46 -16.32
N ASN A 175 51.65 32.35 -16.31
CA ASN A 175 52.24 31.50 -17.34
C ASN A 175 52.73 30.22 -16.60
N LEU A 176 52.64 29.09 -17.30
CA LEU A 176 53.30 27.78 -17.18
C LEU A 176 54.39 27.56 -16.09
N HIS A 177 54.36 26.38 -15.43
CA HIS A 177 55.42 25.32 -15.47
C HIS A 177 55.49 24.41 -14.19
N PHE A 178 55.08 23.13 -14.31
CA PHE A 178 55.56 21.95 -13.52
C PHE A 178 56.92 21.50 -14.09
N PRO A 179 57.84 20.76 -13.41
CA PRO A 179 57.61 19.59 -12.52
C PRO A 179 58.60 19.56 -11.32
N SER A 180 58.85 18.53 -10.49
CA SER A 180 58.49 17.11 -10.38
C SER A 180 58.61 16.68 -8.92
#